data_AF-A0A367A708-F1
#
_entry.id   AF-A0A367A708-F1
#
_cell.length_a   1.000
_cell.length_b   1.000
_cell.length_c   1.000
_cell.angle_alpha   90.00
_cell.angle_beta   90.00
_cell.angle_gamma   90.00
#
_symmetry.space_group_name_H-M   'P 1'
#
loop_
_entity.id
_entity.type
_entity.pdbx_description
1 polymer ?
#
loop_
_entity_poly.entity_id
_entity_poly.type
_entity_poly.pdbx_seq_one_letter_code
_entity_poly.pdbx_strand_id
1 'polypeptide(L)'
;MVSCSASAGRSLSRWTRASGDLDAGCGGCRETGAVHAPLAAGSTFRVLLVCTGNICRSAMAERLGRAYLEERLGGGAGQLRLESAGTRAVVGSAMHADSALVLQGYGARSGDFRARQLDSALAGGADLVLTMTRAHRNDVIGYAPRALQRTFTLREAAALLRSIPDDEVAGDDLPTRARALVARMAAARGRRPGGESDDVRDPIGRPLEVHEEVGELVAATLIPVLDRLIGGGSRGRAGGPSPARSHQASGSAA
;
A
#
# COMPACT_ATOMS: atom_id res chain seq x y z
N MET A 1 4.60 46.03 17.16
CA MET A 1 5.38 44.93 17.78
C MET A 1 4.51 43.69 17.78
N VAL A 2 4.63 42.84 16.75
CA VAL A 2 3.87 41.59 16.64
C VAL A 2 4.77 40.47 17.13
N SER A 3 4.39 39.88 18.27
CA SER A 3 5.11 38.75 18.87
C SER A 3 4.85 37.49 18.05
N CYS A 4 5.91 36.96 17.48
CA CYS A 4 5.96 35.68 16.79
C CYS A 4 6.17 34.60 17.85
N SER A 5 5.13 33.82 18.18
CA SER A 5 5.25 32.65 19.05
C SER A 5 5.71 31.46 18.20
N ALA A 6 6.96 31.06 18.41
CA ALA A 6 7.59 29.91 17.79
C ALA A 6 6.77 28.63 18.05
N SER A 7 6.37 27.95 16.98
CA SER A 7 5.84 26.60 17.05
C SER A 7 7.00 25.64 17.31
N ALA A 8 6.90 24.95 18.44
CA ALA A 8 7.83 23.92 18.86
C ALA A 8 7.96 22.84 17.76
N GLY A 9 9.19 22.64 17.31
CA GLY A 9 9.56 21.59 16.37
C GLY A 9 9.18 20.22 16.91
N ARG A 10 8.18 19.60 16.30
CA ARG A 10 7.91 18.17 16.47
C ARG A 10 8.88 17.41 15.57
N SER A 11 9.99 17.01 16.18
CA SER A 11 10.89 15.98 15.67
C SER A 11 10.10 14.68 15.54
N LEU A 12 9.61 14.40 14.34
CA LEU A 12 9.07 13.09 13.97
C LEU A 12 10.26 12.20 13.61
N SER A 13 10.54 11.26 14.49
CA SER A 13 11.52 10.20 14.33
C SER A 13 11.31 9.48 13.00
N ARG A 14 12.25 9.71 12.08
CA ARG A 14 12.54 8.93 10.88
C ARG A 14 12.47 7.43 11.24
N TRP A 15 11.52 6.73 10.63
CA TRP A 15 11.06 5.39 10.95
C TRP A 15 12.23 4.47 11.34
N THR A 16 12.15 3.88 12.53
CA THR A 16 13.31 3.40 13.31
C THR A 16 14.18 2.35 12.62
N ARG A 17 15.42 2.79 12.31
CA ARG A 17 16.70 2.10 12.02
C ARG A 17 16.82 0.60 12.36
N ALA A 18 17.29 -0.20 11.39
CA ALA A 18 18.51 -1.03 11.46
C ALA A 18 18.84 -1.65 10.08
N SER A 19 19.99 -1.27 9.54
CA SER A 19 20.50 -1.62 8.20
C SER A 19 21.32 -2.92 8.19
N GLY A 20 21.42 -3.55 7.02
CA GLY A 20 22.42 -4.59 6.72
C GLY A 20 22.48 -4.89 5.22
N ASP A 21 23.63 -4.59 4.61
CA ASP A 21 23.98 -4.77 3.19
C ASP A 21 24.13 -6.26 2.78
N LEU A 22 24.09 -6.55 1.46
CA LEU A 22 25.09 -7.36 0.72
C LEU A 22 24.76 -7.54 -0.79
N ASP A 23 25.81 -7.83 -1.55
CA ASP A 23 26.07 -7.65 -3.00
C ASP A 23 25.51 -8.68 -4.02
N ALA A 24 25.28 -8.13 -5.23
CA ALA A 24 25.58 -8.55 -6.61
C ALA A 24 25.43 -10.01 -7.14
N GLY A 25 24.90 -10.11 -8.37
CA GLY A 25 25.15 -11.25 -9.28
C GLY A 25 24.24 -11.29 -10.53
N CYS A 26 24.82 -11.00 -11.70
CA CYS A 26 24.17 -10.82 -13.00
C CYS A 26 24.15 -12.11 -13.85
N GLY A 27 23.17 -12.26 -14.76
CA GLY A 27 23.19 -13.29 -15.82
C GLY A 27 21.88 -13.33 -16.62
N GLY A 28 21.89 -12.79 -17.85
CA GLY A 28 20.72 -12.76 -18.74
C GLY A 28 20.69 -13.90 -19.78
N CYS A 29 19.56 -14.02 -20.48
CA CYS A 29 19.44 -14.43 -21.89
C CYS A 29 17.99 -14.18 -22.40
N ARG A 30 17.87 -13.76 -23.67
CA ARG A 30 16.62 -13.46 -24.43
C ARG A 30 15.95 -14.78 -24.89
N GLU A 31 14.66 -14.89 -25.23
CA GLU A 31 13.99 -14.37 -26.44
C GLU A 31 12.45 -14.68 -26.45
N THR A 32 11.70 -13.75 -27.07
CA THR A 32 10.42 -13.80 -27.83
C THR A 32 9.29 -14.83 -27.60
N GLY A 33 8.05 -14.31 -27.56
CA GLY A 33 6.82 -15.06 -27.90
C GLY A 33 5.60 -14.72 -27.03
N ALA A 34 4.81 -13.73 -27.43
CA ALA A 34 3.58 -13.35 -26.73
C ALA A 34 2.46 -14.38 -26.97
N VAL A 35 2.14 -15.15 -25.92
CA VAL A 35 0.84 -15.80 -25.71
C VAL A 35 0.47 -15.63 -24.24
N HIS A 36 -0.79 -15.28 -23.96
CA HIS A 36 -1.29 -14.95 -22.62
C HIS A 36 -0.98 -16.07 -21.60
N ALA A 37 0.08 -15.87 -20.83
CA ALA A 37 0.50 -16.77 -19.77
C ALA A 37 -0.33 -16.55 -18.50
N PRO A 38 -0.67 -17.61 -17.74
CA PRO A 38 -1.11 -17.47 -16.37
C PRO A 38 0.03 -16.86 -15.56
N LEU A 39 -0.25 -15.86 -14.72
CA LEU A 39 0.76 -15.17 -13.90
C LEU A 39 1.55 -16.19 -13.08
N ALA A 40 2.82 -16.38 -13.41
CA ALA A 40 3.73 -17.30 -12.73
C ALA A 40 3.83 -16.96 -11.23
N ALA A 41 3.82 -18.01 -10.40
CA ALA A 41 4.27 -17.92 -9.01
C ALA A 41 5.72 -17.42 -9.00
N GLY A 42 5.98 -16.32 -8.29
CA GLY A 42 7.24 -15.55 -8.34
C GLY A 42 7.17 -14.18 -9.02
N SER A 43 5.99 -13.73 -9.49
CA SER A 43 5.79 -12.43 -10.15
C SER A 43 5.49 -11.28 -9.18
N THR A 44 6.07 -10.10 -9.43
CA THR A 44 5.78 -8.81 -8.75
C THR A 44 4.28 -8.59 -8.55
N PHE A 45 3.89 -8.21 -7.33
CA PHE A 45 2.52 -7.83 -6.98
C PHE A 45 2.23 -6.38 -7.37
N ARG A 46 1.15 -6.13 -8.12
CA ARG A 46 0.81 -4.79 -8.63
C ARG A 46 -0.35 -4.18 -7.89
N VAL A 47 -0.15 -3.00 -7.30
CA VAL A 47 -1.20 -2.18 -6.68
C VAL A 47 -1.48 -0.96 -7.56
N LEU A 48 -2.73 -0.78 -7.96
CA LEU A 48 -3.19 0.38 -8.72
C LEU A 48 -4.05 1.30 -7.85
N LEU A 49 -3.65 2.57 -7.74
CA LEU A 49 -4.42 3.60 -7.03
C LEU A 49 -5.20 4.47 -8.01
N VAL A 50 -6.50 4.65 -7.77
CA VAL A 50 -7.38 5.33 -8.75
C VAL A 50 -8.13 6.50 -8.12
N CYS A 51 -8.04 7.67 -8.74
CA CYS A 51 -8.91 8.82 -8.47
C CYS A 51 -9.45 9.42 -9.78
N THR A 52 -9.95 10.66 -9.76
CA THR A 52 -10.48 11.31 -10.97
C THR A 52 -9.34 11.79 -11.87
N GLY A 53 -8.60 12.82 -11.45
CA GLY A 53 -7.60 13.50 -12.29
C GLY A 53 -6.19 12.92 -12.27
N ASN A 54 -5.90 11.99 -11.36
CA ASN A 54 -4.57 11.45 -11.10
C ASN A 54 -3.48 12.51 -10.81
N ILE A 55 -3.84 13.59 -10.13
CA ILE A 55 -2.90 14.67 -9.75
C ILE A 55 -2.90 14.97 -8.25
N CYS A 56 -3.93 14.59 -7.50
CA CYS A 56 -4.04 14.83 -6.05
C CYS A 56 -3.99 13.50 -5.26
N ARG A 57 -5.15 12.91 -4.97
CA ARG A 57 -5.31 11.76 -4.07
C ARG A 57 -4.51 10.51 -4.46
N SER A 58 -4.71 9.97 -5.67
CA SER A 58 -4.01 8.74 -6.09
C SER A 58 -2.52 8.97 -6.35
N ALA A 59 -2.14 10.16 -6.80
CA ALA A 59 -0.74 10.52 -7.00
C ALA A 59 0.03 10.63 -5.67
N MET A 60 -0.58 11.27 -4.67
CA MET A 60 -0.05 11.35 -3.31
C MET A 60 0.08 9.96 -2.70
N ALA A 61 -0.96 9.15 -2.80
CA ALA A 61 -0.96 7.78 -2.29
C ALA A 61 0.14 6.92 -2.96
N GLU A 62 0.36 7.07 -4.28
CA GLU A 62 1.43 6.35 -4.98
C GLU A 62 2.81 6.76 -4.46
N ARG A 63 3.09 8.07 -4.41
CA ARG A 63 4.41 8.57 -4.03
C ARG A 63 4.73 8.32 -2.56
N LEU A 64 3.75 8.50 -1.69
CA LEU A 64 3.89 8.17 -0.27
C LEU A 64 4.14 6.68 -0.08
N GLY A 65 3.33 5.83 -0.73
CA GLY A 65 3.46 4.38 -0.62
C GLY A 65 4.78 3.85 -1.20
N ARG A 66 5.28 4.41 -2.30
CA ARG A 66 6.60 4.07 -2.86
C ARG A 66 7.71 4.40 -1.88
N ALA A 67 7.75 5.63 -1.36
CA ALA A 67 8.76 6.04 -0.38
C ALA A 67 8.75 5.13 0.85
N TYR A 68 7.56 4.79 1.34
CA TYR A 68 7.39 3.87 2.45
C TYR A 68 7.88 2.44 2.15
N LEU A 69 7.58 1.90 0.97
CA LEU A 69 8.04 0.55 0.58
C LEU A 69 9.55 0.49 0.36
N GLU A 70 10.14 1.53 -0.22
CA GLU A 70 11.59 1.66 -0.37
C GLU A 70 12.27 1.64 1.00
N GLU A 71 11.75 2.37 1.98
CA GLU A 71 12.27 2.38 3.35
C GLU A 71 12.12 1.01 4.05
N ARG A 72 11.00 0.31 3.83
CA ARG A 72 10.68 -0.93 4.55
C ARG A 72 11.29 -2.18 3.93
N LEU A 73 11.45 -2.22 2.61
CA LEU A 73 11.91 -3.40 1.89
C LEU A 73 13.30 -3.25 1.28
N GLY A 74 13.82 -2.02 1.16
CA GLY A 74 15.10 -1.77 0.47
C GLY A 74 15.10 -2.40 -0.92
N GLY A 75 16.10 -3.25 -1.19
CA GLY A 75 16.22 -3.99 -2.45
C GLY A 75 15.03 -4.92 -2.77
N GLY A 76 14.20 -5.28 -1.78
CA GLY A 76 12.99 -6.07 -1.96
C GLY A 76 11.77 -5.27 -2.48
N ALA A 77 11.84 -3.94 -2.57
CA ALA A 77 10.71 -3.10 -2.96
C ALA A 77 10.15 -3.44 -4.36
N GLY A 78 10.98 -3.99 -5.26
CA GLY A 78 10.56 -4.42 -6.60
C GLY A 78 9.57 -5.59 -6.62
N GLN A 79 9.37 -6.30 -5.51
CA GLN A 79 8.37 -7.35 -5.39
C GLN A 79 6.94 -6.80 -5.29
N LEU A 80 6.78 -5.50 -4.96
CA LEU A 80 5.49 -4.82 -4.85
C LEU A 80 5.54 -3.49 -5.62
N ARG A 81 4.86 -3.43 -6.76
CA ARG A 81 4.81 -2.23 -7.60
C ARG A 81 3.55 -1.41 -7.31
N LEU A 82 3.73 -0.20 -6.80
CA LEU A 82 2.68 0.81 -6.72
C LEU A 82 2.61 1.61 -8.01
N GLU A 83 1.41 1.80 -8.52
CA GLU A 83 1.11 2.64 -9.68
C GLU A 83 -0.19 3.39 -9.42
N SER A 84 -0.41 4.51 -10.10
CA SER A 84 -1.69 5.21 -10.08
C SER A 84 -2.20 5.58 -11.48
N ALA A 85 -3.50 5.85 -11.53
CA ALA A 85 -4.21 6.30 -12.72
C ALA A 85 -5.44 7.15 -12.34
N GLY A 86 -6.05 7.78 -13.34
CA GLY A 86 -7.22 8.64 -13.20
C GLY A 86 -8.34 8.24 -14.15
N THR A 87 -9.58 8.24 -13.69
CA THR A 87 -10.74 7.94 -14.54
C THR A 87 -11.00 9.05 -15.56
N ARG A 88 -10.59 10.28 -15.25
CA ARG A 88 -10.54 11.45 -16.15
C ARG A 88 -9.22 12.17 -15.93
N ALA A 89 -8.12 11.48 -16.22
CA ALA A 89 -6.79 11.94 -15.87
C ALA A 89 -6.40 13.20 -16.63
N VAL A 90 -5.64 14.07 -15.98
CA VAL A 90 -5.00 15.21 -16.63
C VAL A 90 -3.66 14.74 -17.21
N VAL A 91 -3.72 13.88 -18.22
CA VAL A 91 -2.59 13.09 -18.75
C VAL A 91 -1.34 13.94 -18.96
N GLY A 92 -0.19 13.46 -18.48
CA GLY A 92 1.11 14.14 -18.61
C GLY A 92 1.31 15.30 -17.62
N SER A 93 0.32 15.66 -16.81
CA SER A 93 0.48 16.70 -15.80
C SER A 93 1.29 16.22 -14.60
N ALA A 94 1.99 17.15 -13.96
CA ALA A 94 2.59 16.92 -12.65
C ALA A 94 1.51 16.80 -11.57
N MET A 95 1.93 16.42 -10.36
CA MET A 95 1.05 16.49 -9.18
C MET A 95 0.56 17.91 -8.93
N HIS A 96 -0.64 18.03 -8.39
CA HIS A 96 -1.16 19.31 -7.91
C HIS A 96 -0.22 19.92 -6.88
N ALA A 97 0.03 21.23 -6.95
CA ALA A 97 1.03 21.91 -6.14
C ALA A 97 0.82 21.67 -4.63
N ASP A 98 -0.40 21.90 -4.13
CA ASP A 98 -0.71 21.67 -2.71
C ASP A 98 -0.57 20.19 -2.30
N SER A 99 -0.92 19.25 -3.17
CA SER A 99 -0.73 17.83 -2.87
C SER A 99 0.75 17.45 -2.85
N ALA A 100 1.57 18.08 -3.69
CA ALA A 100 3.02 17.90 -3.70
C ALA A 100 3.67 18.57 -2.47
N LEU A 101 3.12 19.68 -1.97
CA LEU A 101 3.56 20.32 -0.73
C LEU A 101 3.27 19.43 0.49
N VAL A 102 2.03 18.92 0.59
CA VAL A 102 1.65 17.97 1.66
C VAL A 102 2.55 16.73 1.64
N LEU A 103 2.84 16.18 0.46
CA LEU A 103 3.72 15.02 0.30
C LEU A 103 5.13 15.27 0.86
N GLN A 104 5.67 16.50 0.72
CA GLN A 104 6.98 16.87 1.29
C GLN A 104 6.96 16.85 2.83
N GLY A 105 5.84 17.19 3.46
CA GLY A 105 5.65 17.07 4.91
C GLY A 105 5.80 15.65 5.42
N TYR A 106 5.52 14.64 4.57
CA TYR A 106 5.75 13.22 4.86
C TYR A 106 7.16 12.73 4.48
N GLY A 107 8.05 13.61 4.04
CA GLY A 107 9.41 13.25 3.60
C GLY A 107 9.49 12.61 2.22
N ALA A 108 8.37 12.55 1.48
CA ALA A 108 8.32 12.02 0.12
C ALA A 108 8.39 13.15 -0.93
N ARG A 109 8.71 12.81 -2.17
CA ARG A 109 8.85 13.78 -3.28
C ARG A 109 7.93 13.42 -4.43
N SER A 110 7.38 14.44 -5.09
CA SER A 110 6.57 14.27 -6.31
C SER A 110 7.42 13.79 -7.48
N GLY A 111 8.66 14.31 -7.59
CA GLY A 111 9.66 13.86 -8.55
C GLY A 111 9.18 13.96 -10.01
N ASP A 112 9.41 12.89 -10.75
CA ASP A 112 9.07 12.74 -12.17
C ASP A 112 7.60 12.37 -12.42
N PHE A 113 6.71 12.54 -11.44
CA PHE A 113 5.32 12.10 -11.57
C PHE A 113 4.61 12.72 -12.76
N ARG A 114 3.95 11.86 -13.53
CA ARG A 114 3.09 12.24 -14.64
C ARG A 114 1.78 11.48 -14.53
N ALA A 115 0.69 12.25 -14.53
CA ALA A 115 -0.65 11.71 -14.48
C ALA A 115 -0.92 10.82 -15.71
N ARG A 116 -1.65 9.73 -15.51
CA ARG A 116 -1.96 8.72 -16.52
C ARG A 116 -3.44 8.35 -16.49
N GLN A 117 -4.00 8.17 -17.68
CA GLN A 117 -5.39 7.76 -17.86
C GLN A 117 -5.56 6.29 -17.45
N LEU A 118 -6.66 6.00 -16.76
CA LEU A 118 -7.09 4.64 -16.50
C LEU A 118 -7.53 3.98 -17.80
N ASP A 119 -7.07 2.75 -18.02
CA ASP A 119 -7.48 1.90 -19.13
C ASP A 119 -7.71 0.45 -18.65
N SER A 120 -8.21 -0.39 -19.57
CA SER A 120 -8.50 -1.81 -19.30
C SER A 120 -7.25 -2.64 -19.00
N ALA A 121 -6.07 -2.26 -19.51
CA ALA A 121 -4.82 -2.99 -19.27
C ALA A 121 -4.30 -2.73 -17.86
N LEU A 122 -4.35 -1.48 -17.38
CA LEU A 122 -4.01 -1.10 -16.02
C LEU A 122 -4.98 -1.76 -15.02
N ALA A 123 -6.29 -1.61 -15.23
CA ALA A 123 -7.31 -2.20 -14.36
C ALA A 123 -7.29 -3.74 -14.39
N GLY A 124 -7.05 -4.32 -15.57
CA GLY A 124 -6.97 -5.76 -15.79
C GLY A 124 -5.69 -6.41 -15.22
N GLY A 125 -4.59 -5.68 -15.20
CA GLY A 125 -3.28 -6.22 -14.81
C GLY A 125 -2.88 -6.00 -13.34
N ALA A 126 -3.66 -5.28 -12.54
CA ALA A 126 -3.33 -5.01 -11.13
C ALA A 126 -3.82 -6.13 -10.21
N ASP A 127 -3.00 -6.67 -9.32
CA ASP A 127 -3.43 -7.69 -8.33
C ASP A 127 -4.34 -7.09 -7.24
N LEU A 128 -4.22 -5.78 -6.98
CA LEU A 128 -5.07 -5.00 -6.08
C LEU A 128 -5.33 -3.62 -6.68
N VAL A 129 -6.58 -3.18 -6.68
CA VAL A 129 -6.96 -1.81 -7.04
C VAL A 129 -7.58 -1.12 -5.82
N LEU A 130 -7.02 0.03 -5.45
CA LEU A 130 -7.51 0.86 -4.35
C LEU A 130 -8.02 2.19 -4.92
N THR A 131 -9.31 2.41 -4.82
CA THR A 131 -9.96 3.61 -5.35
C THR A 131 -10.23 4.63 -4.27
N MET A 132 -10.23 5.91 -4.63
CA MET A 132 -10.50 6.98 -3.65
C MET A 132 -11.99 7.11 -3.33
N THR A 133 -12.87 6.63 -4.19
CA THR A 133 -14.33 6.64 -3.96
C THR A 133 -14.98 5.40 -4.56
N ARG A 134 -16.23 5.15 -4.17
CA ARG A 134 -17.09 4.11 -4.74
C ARG A 134 -17.42 4.39 -6.21
N ALA A 135 -17.55 5.65 -6.61
CA ALA A 135 -17.70 6.01 -8.02
C ALA A 135 -16.48 5.59 -8.85
N HIS A 136 -15.26 5.85 -8.35
CA HIS A 136 -14.03 5.37 -9.01
C HIS A 136 -13.95 3.84 -9.05
N ARG A 137 -14.45 3.15 -8.01
CA ARG A 137 -14.57 1.68 -8.02
C ARG A 137 -15.47 1.24 -9.16
N ASN A 138 -16.64 1.85 -9.33
CA ASN A 138 -17.56 1.53 -10.42
C ASN A 138 -16.92 1.77 -11.79
N ASP A 139 -16.20 2.89 -11.96
CA ASP A 139 -15.44 3.18 -13.19
C ASP A 139 -14.43 2.05 -13.49
N VAL A 140 -13.64 1.63 -12.49
CA VAL A 140 -12.67 0.51 -12.64
C VAL A 140 -13.38 -0.78 -13.06
N ILE A 141 -14.53 -1.11 -12.46
CA ILE A 141 -15.30 -2.31 -12.82
C ILE A 141 -15.86 -2.21 -14.24
N GLY A 142 -16.19 -1.01 -14.71
CA GLY A 142 -16.53 -0.76 -16.11
C GLY A 142 -15.40 -1.13 -17.09
N TYR A 143 -14.15 -0.82 -16.75
CA TYR A 143 -12.98 -1.19 -17.56
C TYR A 143 -12.57 -2.67 -17.44
N ALA A 144 -12.69 -3.24 -16.23
CA ALA A 144 -12.28 -4.60 -15.93
C ALA A 144 -13.28 -5.30 -14.98
N PRO A 145 -14.38 -5.88 -15.50
CA PRO A 145 -15.40 -6.51 -14.66
C PRO A 145 -14.87 -7.63 -13.77
N ARG A 146 -13.87 -8.39 -14.26
CA ARG A 146 -13.20 -9.47 -13.51
C ARG A 146 -12.37 -8.97 -12.32
N ALA A 147 -12.13 -7.66 -12.21
CA ALA A 147 -11.39 -7.07 -11.10
C ALA A 147 -12.24 -6.90 -9.83
N LEU A 148 -13.53 -7.23 -9.83
CA LEU A 148 -14.45 -6.98 -8.71
C LEU A 148 -13.92 -7.46 -7.35
N GLN A 149 -13.32 -8.65 -7.30
CA GLN A 149 -12.81 -9.24 -6.07
C GLN A 149 -11.50 -8.62 -5.58
N ARG A 150 -10.82 -7.83 -6.41
CA ARG A 150 -9.55 -7.17 -6.10
C ARG A 150 -9.63 -5.64 -6.11
N THR A 151 -10.81 -5.07 -6.35
CA THR A 151 -11.02 -3.61 -6.34
C THR A 151 -11.79 -3.20 -5.08
N PHE A 152 -11.19 -2.36 -4.24
CA PHE A 152 -11.78 -1.83 -3.02
C PHE A 152 -11.61 -0.31 -3.01
N THR A 153 -12.43 0.40 -2.23
CA THR A 153 -12.03 1.77 -1.86
C THR A 153 -10.89 1.71 -0.84
N LEU A 154 -10.07 2.75 -0.76
CA LEU A 154 -8.93 2.78 0.17
C LEU A 154 -9.38 2.62 1.63
N ARG A 155 -10.44 3.32 2.03
CA ARG A 155 -10.98 3.25 3.40
C ARG A 155 -11.67 1.92 3.69
N GLU A 156 -12.36 1.34 2.69
CA GLU A 156 -12.93 0.00 2.78
C GLU A 156 -11.85 -1.05 3.01
N ALA A 157 -10.74 -1.01 2.24
CA ALA A 157 -9.64 -1.94 2.40
C ALA A 157 -9.05 -1.86 3.83
N ALA A 158 -8.72 -0.65 4.29
CA ALA A 158 -8.22 -0.43 5.65
C ALA A 158 -9.20 -0.91 6.73
N ALA A 159 -10.51 -0.79 6.49
CA ALA A 159 -11.54 -1.29 7.39
C ALA A 159 -11.62 -2.82 7.42
N LEU A 160 -11.56 -3.48 6.26
CA LEU A 160 -11.59 -4.94 6.15
C LEU A 160 -10.41 -5.59 6.86
N LEU A 161 -9.22 -4.98 6.78
CA LEU A 161 -8.02 -5.50 7.44
C LEU A 161 -8.17 -5.65 8.96
N ARG A 162 -8.95 -4.79 9.62
CA ARG A 162 -9.21 -4.91 11.07
C ARG A 162 -9.97 -6.18 11.45
N SER A 163 -10.62 -6.83 10.48
CA SER A 163 -11.38 -8.06 10.66
C SER A 163 -10.65 -9.32 10.20
N ILE A 164 -9.40 -9.19 9.73
CA ILE A 164 -8.61 -10.29 9.18
C ILE A 164 -7.33 -10.43 10.02
N PRO A 165 -7.26 -11.44 10.91
CA PRO A 165 -6.08 -11.76 11.69
C PRO A 165 -4.83 -11.98 10.83
N ASP A 166 -3.65 -11.78 11.43
CA ASP A 166 -2.37 -11.80 10.71
C ASP A 166 -1.93 -13.20 10.29
N ASP A 167 -2.21 -14.19 11.13
CA ASP A 167 -1.95 -15.61 10.97
C ASP A 167 -2.88 -16.31 9.96
N GLU A 168 -3.99 -15.67 9.59
CA GLU A 168 -4.92 -16.16 8.56
C GLU A 168 -4.49 -15.84 7.12
N VAL A 169 -3.30 -15.25 6.92
CA VAL A 169 -2.78 -14.89 5.59
C VAL A 169 -1.62 -15.82 5.24
N ALA A 170 -1.92 -16.85 4.45
CA ALA A 170 -0.93 -17.80 3.95
C ALA A 170 -0.05 -17.20 2.84
N GLY A 171 1.18 -17.72 2.69
CA GLY A 171 2.09 -17.41 1.59
C GLY A 171 3.53 -17.25 2.07
N ASP A 172 4.44 -17.97 1.40
CA ASP A 172 5.87 -18.01 1.77
C ASP A 172 6.66 -16.83 1.18
N ASP A 173 6.18 -16.26 0.08
CA ASP A 173 6.70 -15.06 -0.58
C ASP A 173 5.70 -13.89 -0.54
N LEU A 174 6.21 -12.67 -0.72
CA LEU A 174 5.43 -11.44 -0.63
C LEU A 174 4.26 -11.44 -1.65
N PRO A 175 4.49 -11.65 -2.97
CA PRO A 175 3.38 -11.66 -3.92
C PRO A 175 2.28 -12.69 -3.62
N THR A 176 2.65 -13.92 -3.26
CA THR A 176 1.69 -14.98 -2.93
C THR A 176 0.87 -14.59 -1.70
N ARG A 177 1.54 -14.10 -0.65
CA ARG A 177 0.89 -13.64 0.57
C ARG A 177 -0.03 -12.44 0.34
N ALA A 178 0.40 -11.48 -0.46
CA ALA A 178 -0.37 -10.31 -0.82
C ALA A 178 -1.67 -10.69 -1.57
N ARG A 179 -1.61 -11.64 -2.50
CA ARG A 179 -2.80 -12.17 -3.20
C ARG A 179 -3.75 -12.90 -2.25
N ALA A 180 -3.22 -13.69 -1.31
CA ALA A 180 -4.03 -14.34 -0.28
C ALA A 180 -4.78 -13.30 0.58
N LEU A 181 -4.11 -12.21 0.99
CA LEU A 181 -4.76 -11.12 1.73
C LEU A 181 -5.90 -10.48 0.93
N VAL A 182 -5.70 -10.22 -0.37
CA VAL A 182 -6.76 -9.68 -1.24
C VAL A 182 -7.97 -10.62 -1.29
N ALA A 183 -7.74 -11.92 -1.44
CA ALA A 183 -8.83 -12.91 -1.43
C ALA A 183 -9.59 -12.92 -0.10
N ARG A 184 -8.88 -12.80 1.03
CA ARG A 184 -9.50 -12.67 2.36
C ARG A 184 -10.32 -11.38 2.51
N MET A 185 -9.81 -10.25 2.03
CA MET A 185 -10.58 -8.99 1.98
C MET A 185 -11.85 -9.14 1.13
N ALA A 186 -11.77 -9.82 -0.01
CA ALA A 186 -12.92 -10.08 -0.88
C ALA A 186 -13.99 -10.92 -0.16
N ALA A 187 -13.57 -12.00 0.51
CA ALA A 187 -14.45 -12.87 1.29
C ALA A 187 -15.04 -12.16 2.53
N ALA A 188 -14.35 -11.17 3.09
CA ALA A 188 -14.82 -10.37 4.22
C ALA A 188 -15.79 -9.26 3.83
N ARG A 189 -15.79 -8.83 2.56
CA ARG A 189 -16.57 -7.67 2.08
C ARG A 189 -18.05 -7.77 2.43
N GLY A 190 -18.66 -8.94 2.26
CA GLY A 190 -20.09 -9.15 2.53
C GLY A 190 -20.50 -9.01 4.00
N ARG A 191 -19.55 -9.03 4.95
CA ARG A 191 -19.81 -8.87 6.38
C ARG A 191 -19.86 -7.40 6.83
N ARG A 192 -19.54 -6.46 5.95
CA ARG A 192 -19.50 -5.03 6.24
C ARG A 192 -20.51 -4.29 5.36
N PRO A 193 -21.39 -3.44 5.95
CA PRO A 193 -22.15 -2.49 5.15
C PRO A 193 -21.19 -1.44 4.58
N GLY A 194 -21.21 -1.26 3.26
CA GLY A 194 -20.52 -0.13 2.60
C GLY A 194 -21.28 1.18 2.81
N GLY A 195 -20.61 2.31 2.63
CA GLY A 195 -21.24 3.62 2.84
C GLY A 195 -20.40 4.82 2.39
N GLU A 196 -20.93 6.03 2.60
CA GLU A 196 -20.22 7.28 2.28
C GLU A 196 -18.90 7.44 3.04
N SER A 197 -18.79 6.80 4.21
CA SER A 197 -17.54 6.71 4.96
C SER A 197 -16.42 5.95 4.22
N ASP A 198 -16.71 5.32 3.09
CA ASP A 198 -15.69 4.66 2.27
C ASP A 198 -15.01 5.64 1.30
N ASP A 199 -15.61 6.81 1.08
CA ASP A 199 -15.12 7.80 0.13
C ASP A 199 -14.06 8.74 0.78
N VAL A 200 -13.02 9.04 0.02
CA VAL A 200 -12.01 10.07 0.31
C VAL A 200 -12.42 11.35 -0.41
N ARG A 201 -12.66 12.40 0.38
CA ARG A 201 -13.08 13.73 -0.08
C ARG A 201 -12.16 14.26 -1.17
N ASP A 202 -12.72 14.91 -2.19
CA ASP A 202 -11.94 15.56 -3.24
C ASP A 202 -11.40 16.93 -2.77
N PRO A 203 -10.07 17.15 -2.76
CA PRO A 203 -9.51 18.43 -2.33
C PRO A 203 -9.42 19.47 -3.47
N ILE A 204 -9.74 19.14 -4.72
CA ILE A 204 -9.61 20.09 -5.84
C ILE A 204 -10.42 21.38 -5.60
N GLY A 205 -9.77 22.52 -5.81
CA GLY A 205 -10.37 23.85 -5.61
C GLY A 205 -10.61 24.22 -4.15
N ARG A 206 -10.03 23.45 -3.22
CA ARG A 206 -10.12 23.70 -1.78
C ARG A 206 -8.82 24.30 -1.24
N PRO A 207 -8.88 24.94 -0.07
CA PRO A 207 -7.68 25.42 0.63
C PRO A 207 -6.68 24.29 0.97
N LEU A 208 -5.43 24.66 1.23
CA LEU A 208 -4.33 23.75 1.55
C LEU A 208 -4.66 22.81 2.72
N GLU A 209 -5.42 23.29 3.71
CA GLU A 209 -5.81 22.53 4.89
C GLU A 209 -6.61 21.28 4.50
N VAL A 210 -7.45 21.37 3.46
CA VAL A 210 -8.21 20.19 2.96
C VAL A 210 -7.28 19.21 2.24
N HIS A 211 -6.21 19.68 1.61
CA HIS A 211 -5.19 18.80 1.04
C HIS A 211 -4.41 18.08 2.14
N GLU A 212 -4.11 18.75 3.25
CA GLU A 212 -3.46 18.17 4.43
C GLU A 212 -4.33 17.08 5.08
N GLU A 213 -5.61 17.37 5.33
CA GLU A 213 -6.60 16.40 5.83
C GLU A 213 -6.67 15.15 4.94
N VAL A 214 -6.73 15.36 3.62
CA VAL A 214 -6.75 14.25 2.65
C VAL A 214 -5.44 13.47 2.69
N GLY A 215 -4.30 14.14 2.83
CA GLY A 215 -3.01 13.47 2.94
C GLY A 215 -2.85 12.64 4.19
N GLU A 216 -3.30 13.16 5.34
CA GLU A 216 -3.36 12.41 6.59
C GLU A 216 -4.26 11.18 6.47
N LEU A 217 -5.46 11.33 5.91
CA LEU A 217 -6.37 10.22 5.69
C LEU A 217 -5.77 9.16 4.76
N VAL A 218 -5.13 9.58 3.66
CA VAL A 218 -4.43 8.67 2.73
C VAL A 218 -3.31 7.93 3.45
N ALA A 219 -2.46 8.61 4.20
CA ALA A 219 -1.37 7.98 4.96
C ALA A 219 -1.90 6.97 5.99
N ALA A 220 -2.86 7.39 6.81
CA ALA A 220 -3.44 6.60 7.89
C ALA A 220 -4.18 5.35 7.40
N THR A 221 -4.62 5.32 6.14
CA THR A 221 -5.32 4.17 5.55
C THR A 221 -4.43 3.33 4.65
N LEU A 222 -3.53 3.94 3.87
CA LEU A 222 -2.65 3.22 2.95
C LEU A 222 -1.53 2.49 3.68
N ILE A 223 -0.89 3.11 4.67
CA ILE A 223 0.27 2.53 5.35
C ILE A 223 -0.09 1.17 6.00
N PRO A 224 -1.18 1.04 6.78
CA PRO A 224 -1.57 -0.26 7.32
C PRO A 224 -1.85 -1.32 6.25
N VAL A 225 -2.39 -0.92 5.09
CA VAL A 225 -2.61 -1.84 3.97
C VAL A 225 -1.27 -2.34 3.42
N LEU A 226 -0.32 -1.44 3.19
CA LEU A 226 1.02 -1.81 2.71
C LEU A 226 1.75 -2.68 3.73
N ASP A 227 1.70 -2.34 5.02
CA ASP A 227 2.26 -3.15 6.12
C ASP A 227 1.74 -4.59 6.08
N ARG A 228 0.42 -4.75 5.95
CA ARG A 228 -0.23 -6.06 5.89
C ARG A 228 0.11 -6.81 4.60
N LEU A 229 0.31 -6.12 3.48
CA LEU A 229 0.75 -6.76 2.22
C LEU A 229 2.17 -7.30 2.33
N ILE A 230 3.10 -6.55 2.95
CA ILE A 230 4.51 -6.95 3.08
C ILE A 230 4.78 -7.90 4.27
N GLY A 231 3.76 -8.18 5.11
CA GLY A 231 3.88 -9.08 6.25
C GLY A 231 4.51 -8.44 7.50
N GLY A 232 4.41 -7.12 7.66
CA GLY A 232 5.01 -6.33 8.74
C GLY A 232 4.48 -6.59 10.15
N GLY A 233 3.51 -7.50 10.33
CA GLY A 233 2.82 -7.73 11.61
C GLY A 233 3.47 -8.75 12.57
N SER A 234 4.53 -9.47 12.20
CA SER A 234 5.06 -10.52 13.10
C SER A 234 6.54 -10.88 12.92
N ARG A 235 7.44 -9.91 12.83
CA ARG A 235 8.88 -10.15 13.11
C ARG A 235 9.22 -9.64 14.50
N GLY A 236 8.67 -10.33 15.50
CA GLY A 236 8.80 -9.99 16.92
C GLY A 236 8.54 -11.19 17.85
N ARG A 237 8.96 -12.39 17.45
CA ARG A 237 9.15 -13.49 18.39
C ARG A 237 10.40 -14.25 17.97
N ALA A 238 11.54 -13.71 18.40
CA ALA A 238 12.76 -14.49 18.45
C ALA A 238 12.43 -15.80 19.18
N GLY A 239 12.61 -16.93 18.48
CA GLY A 239 12.58 -18.24 19.09
C GLY A 239 13.72 -18.34 20.08
N GLY A 240 13.50 -17.88 21.31
CA GLY A 240 14.33 -18.23 22.45
C GLY A 240 14.17 -19.73 22.71
N PRO A 241 15.26 -20.48 22.96
CA PRO A 241 15.18 -21.90 23.24
C PRO A 241 14.31 -22.14 24.48
N SER A 242 13.35 -23.05 24.31
CA SER A 242 12.48 -23.56 25.38
C SER A 242 13.34 -24.04 26.56
N PRO A 243 13.10 -23.61 27.81
CA PRO A 243 13.83 -24.15 28.94
C PRO A 243 13.45 -25.62 29.11
N ALA A 244 14.46 -26.48 29.04
CA ALA A 244 14.35 -27.90 29.31
C ALA A 244 13.68 -28.14 30.67
N ARG A 245 12.66 -28.99 30.68
CA ARG A 245 12.05 -29.51 31.91
C ARG A 245 13.12 -30.29 32.68
N SER A 246 13.56 -29.77 33.81
CA SER A 246 14.32 -30.57 34.78
C SER A 246 13.36 -31.58 35.42
N HIS A 247 13.60 -32.86 35.13
CA HIS A 247 13.09 -33.95 35.94
C HIS A 247 13.60 -33.78 37.37
N GLN A 248 12.68 -33.63 38.32
CA GLN A 248 12.96 -33.86 39.73
C GLN A 248 13.25 -35.36 39.88
N ALA A 249 14.52 -35.70 40.07
CA ALA A 249 14.90 -36.99 40.60
C ALA A 249 14.56 -37.00 42.10
N SER A 250 13.69 -37.93 42.47
CA SER A 250 13.35 -38.32 43.82
C SER A 250 14.60 -38.79 44.58
N GLY A 251 15.02 -38.03 45.59
CA GLY A 251 15.94 -38.50 46.61
C GLY A 251 15.15 -39.12 47.77
N SER A 252 15.18 -40.45 47.86
CA SER A 252 14.74 -41.27 48.98
C SER A 252 15.97 -41.94 49.60
N ALA A 253 15.86 -42.28 50.89
CA ALA A 253 16.82 -42.94 51.80
C ALA A 253 17.81 -41.97 52.48
N ALA A 254 17.70 -41.71 53.79
CA ALA A 254 17.91 -42.61 54.96
C ALA A 254 19.39 -42.76 55.30
#